data_AF-A0A918KSG3-F1
#
_entry.id   AF-A0A918KSG3-F1
#
_cell.length_a   1.000
_cell.length_b   1.000
_cell.length_c   1.000
_cell.angle_alpha   90.00
_cell.angle_beta   90.00
_cell.angle_gamma   90.00
#
_symmetry.space_group_name_H-M   'P 1'
#
loop_
_entity.id
_entity.type
_entity.pdbx_description
1 polymer ?
#
loop_
_entity_poly.entity_id
_entity_poly.type
_entity_poly.pdbx_seq_one_letter_code
_entity_poly.pdbx_strand_id
1 'polypeptide(L)'
;MRAKSAAVAVPVARAARHGGRTRAVRRQLPLPHRSSTVDHGAVHDVPQSGESLGHLGNLGHLTYPDPPDSPDASPLPPHRMDPAGGCPHAVNARLLARGAAARAERPGPDLTSALIAARDEGGDRLAPHELIGTLVLMVVAGHETTLNLITNAVRALCGHRDQLALVLDGTASWADAVAETLRWDVPVSLFPFRYPVRDLTVDGTVIPAGTPVLAGYAAAGRGPAAHGPDADRFDVTRPRRPGVVRHLSLGHGAHYCLGAPLARLEAAVALERLFTRFPGLAPAVPEEELVRHSGFVGNSVRALPVRLGPGTD
;
A
#
# COMPACT_ATOMS: atom_id res chain seq x y z
N MET A 1 24.28 -18.24 -22.52
CA MET A 1 22.89 -18.64 -22.86
C MET A 1 21.99 -17.44 -22.67
N ARG A 2 21.33 -16.97 -23.74
CA ARG A 2 20.49 -15.76 -23.73
C ARG A 2 19.06 -16.12 -23.29
N ALA A 3 18.62 -15.64 -22.14
CA ALA A 3 17.20 -15.71 -21.75
C ALA A 3 16.51 -14.39 -22.16
N LYS A 4 15.48 -14.51 -22.99
CA LYS A 4 14.65 -13.42 -23.50
C LYS A 4 13.75 -12.90 -22.37
N SER A 5 13.78 -11.60 -22.10
CA SER A 5 12.75 -10.92 -21.31
C SER A 5 11.43 -10.96 -22.05
N ALA A 6 10.47 -11.74 -21.55
CA ALA A 6 9.09 -11.71 -22.01
C ALA A 6 8.34 -10.62 -21.21
N ALA A 7 8.06 -9.50 -21.86
CA ALA A 7 7.07 -8.56 -21.36
C ALA A 7 5.70 -9.24 -21.42
N VAL A 8 5.07 -9.43 -20.26
CA VAL A 8 3.68 -9.89 -20.20
C VAL A 8 2.80 -8.70 -20.59
N ALA A 9 2.38 -8.68 -21.86
CA ALA A 9 1.34 -7.78 -22.35
C ALA A 9 -0.01 -8.22 -21.76
N VAL A 10 -0.63 -7.37 -20.94
CA VAL A 10 -2.04 -7.52 -20.59
C VAL A 10 -2.86 -7.19 -21.84
N PRO A 11 -3.70 -8.10 -22.37
CA PRO A 11 -4.43 -7.83 -23.60
C PRO A 11 -5.51 -6.79 -23.34
N VAL A 12 -5.37 -5.62 -23.98
CA VAL A 12 -6.47 -4.66 -24.15
C VAL A 12 -7.50 -5.32 -25.06
N ALA A 13 -8.70 -5.58 -24.54
CA ALA A 13 -9.81 -6.12 -25.31
C ALA A 13 -10.09 -5.22 -26.53
N ARG A 14 -9.83 -5.75 -27.72
CA ARG A 14 -10.05 -5.07 -29.00
C ARG A 14 -11.55 -5.12 -29.29
N ALA A 15 -12.24 -3.98 -29.17
CA ALA A 15 -13.63 -3.87 -29.60
C ALA A 15 -13.72 -4.13 -31.12
N ALA A 16 -14.40 -5.21 -31.48
CA ALA A 16 -14.60 -5.61 -32.86
C ALA A 16 -15.47 -4.56 -33.59
N ARG A 17 -14.94 -4.01 -34.69
CA ARG A 17 -15.71 -3.20 -35.63
C ARG A 17 -16.60 -4.14 -36.44
N HIS A 18 -17.91 -4.10 -36.20
CA HIS A 18 -18.89 -4.63 -37.15
C HIS A 18 -19.29 -3.54 -38.14
N GLY A 19 -19.07 -3.83 -39.41
CA GLY A 19 -19.51 -2.99 -40.52
C GLY A 19 -21.03 -3.06 -40.66
N GLY A 20 -21.65 -1.90 -40.61
CA GLY A 20 -23.06 -1.70 -40.94
C GLY A 20 -23.26 -0.25 -41.38
N ARG A 21 -23.27 -0.03 -42.69
CA ARG A 21 -23.72 1.24 -43.27
C ARG A 21 -25.22 1.38 -43.00
N THR A 22 -25.64 2.43 -42.30
CA THR A 22 -26.85 3.20 -42.67
C THR A 22 -26.98 4.52 -41.92
N ARG A 23 -27.03 5.59 -42.74
CA ARG A 23 -27.80 6.85 -42.62
C ARG A 23 -27.59 7.77 -41.39
N ALA A 24 -27.00 8.92 -41.69
CA ALA A 24 -27.04 10.11 -40.85
C ALA A 24 -28.47 10.62 -40.66
N VAL A 25 -28.87 10.82 -39.40
CA VAL A 25 -30.00 11.67 -39.01
C VAL A 25 -29.49 12.61 -37.93
N ARG A 26 -29.32 13.89 -38.32
CA ARG A 26 -28.98 14.98 -37.43
C ARG A 26 -30.22 15.30 -36.58
N ARG A 27 -30.21 14.95 -35.29
CA ARG A 27 -31.16 15.47 -34.31
C ARG A 27 -30.39 16.27 -33.26
N GLN A 28 -30.54 17.59 -33.34
CA GLN A 28 -30.22 18.50 -32.23
C GLN A 28 -31.10 18.15 -31.03
N LEU A 29 -30.50 17.92 -29.87
CA LEU A 29 -31.20 17.98 -28.58
C LEU A 29 -30.80 19.27 -27.85
N PRO A 30 -31.77 19.99 -27.24
CA PRO A 30 -31.52 21.28 -26.60
C PRO A 30 -30.92 21.13 -25.20
N LEU A 31 -29.99 22.02 -24.87
CA LEU A 31 -29.49 22.24 -23.50
C LEU A 31 -30.53 23.02 -22.68
N PRO A 32 -30.88 22.61 -21.45
CA PRO A 32 -31.61 23.48 -20.56
C PRO A 32 -30.64 24.36 -19.76
N HIS A 33 -30.59 25.65 -20.13
CA HIS A 33 -30.34 26.72 -19.18
C HIS A 33 -31.60 26.92 -18.34
N ARG A 34 -31.45 26.99 -17.01
CA ARG A 34 -32.27 27.87 -16.15
C ARG A 34 -31.60 28.09 -14.79
N SER A 35 -31.15 29.33 -14.62
CA SER A 35 -31.09 30.05 -13.36
C SER A 35 -32.49 30.17 -12.74
N SER A 36 -32.62 30.01 -11.43
CA SER A 36 -33.10 31.08 -10.52
C SER A 36 -33.47 30.56 -9.13
N THR A 37 -33.07 31.38 -8.14
CA THR A 37 -33.77 31.73 -6.89
C THR A 37 -33.81 30.72 -5.74
N VAL A 38 -33.04 31.10 -4.71
CA VAL A 38 -33.21 30.79 -3.29
C VAL A 38 -34.63 31.14 -2.84
N ASP A 39 -35.25 30.25 -2.07
CA ASP A 39 -36.39 30.58 -1.21
C ASP A 39 -36.06 30.17 0.23
N HIS A 40 -36.29 31.10 1.15
CA HIS A 40 -36.10 30.98 2.59
C HIS A 40 -37.47 30.77 3.22
N GLY A 41 -37.64 29.66 3.94
CA GLY A 41 -38.64 29.58 5.02
C GLY A 41 -39.46 28.29 5.03
N ALA A 42 -39.16 27.42 6.00
CA ALA A 42 -40.11 27.04 7.03
C ALA A 42 -39.43 26.02 7.96
N VAL A 43 -39.15 26.50 9.17
CA VAL A 43 -38.75 25.72 10.35
C VAL A 43 -39.94 24.82 10.72
N HIS A 44 -39.71 23.51 10.82
CA HIS A 44 -40.57 22.63 11.61
C HIS A 44 -39.73 21.60 12.35
N ASP A 45 -39.68 21.82 13.67
CA ASP A 45 -39.54 20.89 14.80
C ASP A 45 -38.79 19.56 14.60
N VAL A 46 -37.57 19.53 15.13
CA VAL A 46 -36.91 18.29 15.57
C VAL A 46 -37.33 18.04 17.03
N PRO A 47 -37.94 16.91 17.37
CA PRO A 47 -38.21 16.61 18.77
C PRO A 47 -36.89 16.33 19.49
N GLN A 48 -36.58 17.15 20.48
CA GLN A 48 -35.63 16.81 21.53
C GLN A 48 -36.26 15.71 22.40
N SER A 49 -35.82 14.47 22.23
CA SER A 49 -35.98 13.43 23.25
C SER A 49 -34.60 12.93 23.63
N GLY A 50 -34.17 13.29 24.84
CA GLY A 50 -33.04 12.66 25.49
C GLY A 50 -33.37 11.20 25.74
N GLU A 51 -32.70 10.30 25.02
CA GLU A 51 -32.67 8.88 25.34
C GLU A 51 -31.22 8.45 25.59
N SER A 52 -30.96 8.28 26.88
CA SER A 52 -29.99 7.42 27.53
C SER A 52 -29.24 6.38 26.66
N LEU A 53 -27.94 6.28 26.94
CA LEU A 53 -26.95 5.26 26.56
C LEU A 53 -27.34 3.80 26.91
N GLY A 54 -28.49 3.31 26.44
CA GLY A 54 -29.14 2.10 26.98
C GLY A 54 -29.28 0.87 26.06
N HIS A 55 -28.83 0.88 24.81
CA HIS A 55 -29.13 -0.24 23.87
C HIS A 55 -27.93 -0.69 23.00
N LEU A 56 -26.83 -1.09 23.65
CA LEU A 56 -25.74 -1.87 23.02
C LEU A 56 -25.61 -3.29 23.62
N GLY A 57 -26.72 -3.83 24.14
CA GLY A 57 -26.80 -5.19 24.67
C GLY A 57 -27.38 -6.18 23.67
N ASN A 58 -26.61 -6.58 22.65
CA ASN A 58 -26.72 -7.93 22.09
C ASN A 58 -25.42 -8.30 21.38
N LEU A 59 -24.47 -8.83 22.15
CA LEU A 59 -23.21 -9.40 21.66
C LEU A 59 -23.50 -10.76 21.01
N GLY A 60 -23.86 -10.74 19.72
CA GLY A 60 -23.94 -11.95 18.92
C GLY A 60 -22.54 -12.56 18.72
N HIS A 61 -22.41 -13.85 19.03
CA HIS A 61 -21.23 -14.67 18.78
C HIS A 61 -20.70 -14.46 17.35
N LEU A 62 -19.50 -13.90 17.20
CA LEU A 62 -18.78 -13.89 15.93
C LEU A 62 -18.03 -15.22 15.82
N THR A 63 -18.60 -16.19 15.10
CA THR A 63 -17.90 -17.41 14.69
C THR A 63 -16.94 -17.07 13.55
N TYR A 64 -15.64 -17.25 13.81
CA TYR A 64 -14.60 -17.22 12.78
C TYR A 64 -14.65 -18.55 12.00
N PRO A 65 -14.65 -18.57 10.66
CA PRO A 65 -14.56 -19.82 9.92
C PRO A 65 -13.18 -20.46 10.11
N ASP A 66 -13.13 -21.78 10.17
CA ASP A 66 -11.90 -22.57 10.29
C ASP A 66 -10.89 -22.23 9.17
N PRO A 67 -9.58 -22.39 9.43
CA PRO A 67 -8.53 -22.16 8.43
C PRO A 67 -8.72 -23.06 7.20
N PRO A 68 -8.33 -22.58 5.99
CA PRO A 68 -8.73 -23.16 4.70
C PRO A 68 -8.13 -24.54 4.36
N ASP A 69 -7.38 -25.16 5.27
CA ASP A 69 -6.68 -26.43 5.03
C ASP A 69 -7.40 -27.65 5.63
N SER A 70 -8.70 -27.55 5.94
CA SER A 70 -9.48 -28.73 6.30
C SER A 70 -9.84 -29.53 5.03
N PRO A 71 -9.65 -30.87 5.02
CA PRO A 71 -9.84 -31.71 3.83
C PRO A 71 -11.30 -31.82 3.34
N ASP A 72 -12.25 -31.18 4.02
CA ASP A 72 -13.69 -31.16 3.72
C ASP A 72 -14.23 -29.76 3.30
N ALA A 73 -13.34 -28.79 3.02
CA ALA A 73 -13.76 -27.45 2.63
C ALA A 73 -14.37 -27.43 1.20
N SER A 74 -15.71 -27.34 1.12
CA SER A 74 -16.39 -27.00 -0.14
C SER A 74 -15.88 -25.65 -0.67
N PRO A 75 -15.74 -25.48 -2.01
CA PRO A 75 -15.24 -24.24 -2.57
C PRO A 75 -16.15 -23.08 -2.15
N LEU A 76 -15.59 -22.15 -1.38
CA LEU A 76 -16.31 -20.95 -0.97
C LEU A 76 -16.78 -20.20 -2.22
N PRO A 77 -18.04 -19.73 -2.25
CA PRO A 77 -18.52 -18.91 -3.36
C PRO A 77 -17.61 -17.68 -3.52
N PRO A 78 -17.45 -17.15 -4.75
CA PRO A 78 -16.65 -15.96 -4.98
C PRO A 78 -17.16 -14.82 -4.10
N HIS A 79 -16.24 -14.21 -3.34
CA HIS A 79 -16.56 -13.12 -2.41
C HIS A 79 -17.30 -11.99 -3.15
N ARG A 80 -18.58 -11.79 -2.80
CA ARG A 80 -19.34 -10.62 -3.22
C ARG A 80 -19.15 -9.51 -2.18
N MET A 81 -18.65 -8.35 -2.62
CA MET A 81 -18.65 -7.17 -1.76
C MET A 81 -20.10 -6.82 -1.39
N ASP A 82 -20.40 -6.78 -0.10
CA ASP A 82 -21.68 -6.33 0.45
C ASP A 82 -21.72 -4.79 0.47
N PRO A 83 -22.64 -4.15 -0.28
CA PRO A 83 -22.79 -2.69 -0.28
C PRO A 83 -23.49 -2.13 0.96
N ALA A 84 -24.08 -2.97 1.84
CA ALA A 84 -24.80 -2.54 3.05
C ALA A 84 -23.97 -2.58 4.35
N GLY A 85 -22.71 -3.04 4.29
CA GLY A 85 -21.75 -2.83 5.38
C GLY A 85 -21.74 -3.90 6.46
N GLY A 86 -21.36 -5.11 6.10
CA GLY A 86 -20.47 -5.95 6.91
C GLY A 86 -18.98 -5.80 6.54
N CYS A 87 -18.57 -4.70 5.89
CA CYS A 87 -17.19 -4.54 5.44
C CYS A 87 -16.24 -4.39 6.64
N PRO A 88 -15.13 -5.16 6.73
CA PRO A 88 -14.12 -5.01 7.79
C PRO A 88 -13.65 -3.56 7.99
N HIS A 89 -13.69 -2.74 6.93
CA HIS A 89 -13.43 -1.30 7.00
C HIS A 89 -14.40 -0.54 7.91
N ALA A 90 -15.68 -0.91 7.96
CA ALA A 90 -16.66 -0.27 8.84
C ALA A 90 -16.41 -0.60 10.31
N VAL A 91 -15.98 -1.84 10.61
CA VAL A 91 -15.58 -2.23 11.98
C VAL A 91 -14.32 -1.49 12.40
N ASN A 92 -13.31 -1.43 11.52
CA ASN A 92 -12.07 -0.68 11.77
C ASN A 92 -12.35 0.81 11.99
N ALA A 93 -13.20 1.42 11.16
CA ALA A 93 -13.59 2.82 11.30
C ALA A 93 -14.32 3.08 12.64
N ARG A 94 -15.22 2.17 13.06
CA ARG A 94 -15.91 2.27 14.36
C ARG A 94 -14.93 2.15 15.54
N LEU A 95 -13.99 1.23 15.48
CA LEU A 95 -12.97 1.05 16.53
C LEU A 95 -12.10 2.30 16.66
N LEU A 96 -11.62 2.83 15.54
CA LEU A 96 -10.83 4.06 15.51
C LEU A 96 -11.63 5.28 15.96
N ALA A 97 -12.92 5.36 15.63
CA ALA A 97 -13.80 6.41 16.13
C ALA A 97 -13.93 6.38 17.65
N ARG A 98 -14.09 5.19 18.25
CA ARG A 98 -14.10 5.03 19.71
C ARG A 98 -12.77 5.44 20.34
N GLY A 99 -11.65 5.05 19.73
CA GLY A 99 -10.31 5.44 20.17
C GLY A 99 -10.10 6.95 20.13
N ALA A 100 -10.51 7.61 19.03
CA ALA A 100 -10.44 9.06 18.89
C ALA A 100 -11.30 9.79 19.92
N ALA A 101 -12.53 9.33 20.17
CA ALA A 101 -13.39 9.90 21.22
C ALA A 101 -12.76 9.78 22.61
N ALA A 102 -12.22 8.60 22.95
CA ALA A 102 -11.51 8.40 24.21
C ALA A 102 -10.27 9.31 24.37
N ARG A 103 -9.57 9.61 23.26
CA ARG A 103 -8.42 10.54 23.24
C ARG A 103 -8.80 12.01 23.24
N ALA A 104 -9.99 12.36 22.77
CA ALA A 104 -10.53 13.71 22.92
C ALA A 104 -10.84 14.01 24.40
N GLU A 105 -11.38 13.03 25.14
CA GLU A 105 -11.65 13.16 26.58
C GLU A 105 -10.37 13.11 27.42
N ARG A 106 -9.38 12.31 27.01
CA ARG A 106 -8.11 12.10 27.73
C ARG A 106 -6.93 12.11 26.76
N PRO A 107 -6.41 13.30 26.41
CA PRO A 107 -5.25 13.44 25.53
C PRO A 107 -3.99 12.77 26.09
N GLY A 108 -3.14 12.26 25.22
CA GLY A 108 -1.86 11.65 25.57
C GLY A 108 -0.76 11.96 24.55
N PRO A 109 0.47 11.47 24.76
CA PRO A 109 1.61 11.69 23.88
C PRO A 109 1.57 10.76 22.66
N ASP A 110 0.46 10.77 21.91
CA ASP A 110 0.28 9.94 20.72
C ASP A 110 -0.24 10.74 19.52
N LEU A 111 -0.12 10.13 18.33
CA LEU A 111 -0.49 10.75 17.07
C LEU A 111 -1.99 11.07 16.98
N THR A 112 -2.85 10.30 17.64
CA THR A 112 -4.30 10.55 17.64
C THR A 112 -4.59 11.85 18.37
N SER A 113 -4.02 12.03 19.56
CA SER A 113 -4.13 13.28 20.31
C SER A 113 -3.50 14.46 19.58
N ALA A 114 -2.35 14.26 18.91
CA ALA A 114 -1.71 15.31 18.12
C ALA A 114 -2.58 15.76 16.92
N LEU A 115 -3.23 14.83 16.21
CA LEU A 115 -4.15 15.16 15.11
C LEU A 115 -5.41 15.87 15.60
N ILE A 116 -5.93 15.48 16.77
CA ILE A 116 -7.07 16.15 17.41
C ILE A 116 -6.68 17.60 17.79
N ALA A 117 -5.54 17.80 18.43
CA ALA A 117 -5.06 19.13 18.78
C ALA A 117 -4.85 20.02 17.54
N ALA A 118 -4.22 19.49 16.50
CA ALA A 118 -4.00 20.22 15.25
C ALA A 118 -5.30 20.62 14.53
N ARG A 119 -6.36 19.82 14.67
CA ARG A 119 -7.71 20.18 14.21
C ARG A 119 -8.27 21.36 15.02
N ASP A 120 -8.16 21.29 16.34
CA ASP A 120 -8.81 22.25 17.23
C ASP A 120 -8.10 23.63 17.25
N GLU A 121 -6.78 23.67 17.05
CA GLU A 121 -5.96 24.90 17.02
C GLU A 121 -6.07 25.70 15.70
N GLY A 122 -6.42 25.03 14.58
CA GLY A 122 -6.30 25.59 13.22
C GLY A 122 -7.61 26.01 12.54
N GLY A 123 -8.75 25.89 13.20
CA GLY A 123 -10.09 25.97 12.59
C GLY A 123 -10.50 24.68 11.85
N ASP A 124 -11.52 24.76 10.97
CA ASP A 124 -12.11 23.62 10.24
C ASP A 124 -11.15 23.03 9.17
N ARG A 125 -10.09 22.34 9.62
CA ARG A 125 -9.05 21.75 8.75
C ARG A 125 -9.12 20.23 8.65
N LEU A 126 -9.85 19.56 9.54
CA LEU A 126 -9.97 18.11 9.57
C LEU A 126 -11.31 17.69 10.14
N ALA A 127 -12.27 17.39 9.28
CA ALA A 127 -13.58 16.91 9.68
C ALA A 127 -13.47 15.57 10.44
N PRO A 128 -14.44 15.19 11.29
CA PRO A 128 -14.37 13.94 12.05
C PRO A 128 -14.13 12.69 11.19
N HIS A 129 -14.73 12.62 10.00
CA HIS A 129 -14.54 11.50 9.09
C HIS A 129 -13.15 11.51 8.43
N GLU A 130 -12.54 12.68 8.21
CA GLU A 130 -11.18 12.82 7.68
C GLU A 130 -10.13 12.42 8.73
N LEU A 131 -10.37 12.70 10.01
CA LEU A 131 -9.54 12.21 11.11
C LEU A 131 -9.51 10.68 11.12
N ILE A 132 -10.68 10.04 11.09
CA ILE A 132 -10.77 8.57 11.09
C ILE A 132 -10.15 7.99 9.81
N GLY A 133 -10.42 8.58 8.65
CA GLY A 133 -9.80 8.18 7.39
C GLY A 133 -8.27 8.28 7.42
N THR A 134 -7.75 9.34 8.03
CA THR A 134 -6.30 9.54 8.22
C THR A 134 -5.70 8.47 9.13
N LEU A 135 -6.36 8.15 10.25
CA LEU A 135 -5.90 7.09 11.15
C LEU A 135 -5.92 5.71 10.47
N VAL A 136 -6.98 5.40 9.72
CA VAL A 136 -7.05 4.16 8.91
C VAL A 136 -5.90 4.13 7.91
N LEU A 137 -5.68 5.22 7.18
CA LEU A 137 -4.60 5.32 6.20
C LEU A 137 -3.23 5.09 6.86
N MET A 138 -2.98 5.68 8.03
CA MET A 138 -1.71 5.52 8.74
C MET A 138 -1.48 4.07 9.18
N VAL A 139 -2.50 3.40 9.73
CA VAL A 139 -2.40 1.99 10.14
C VAL A 139 -2.13 1.09 8.95
N VAL A 140 -2.90 1.21 7.87
CA VAL A 140 -2.76 0.35 6.69
C VAL A 140 -1.43 0.63 5.98
N ALA A 141 -1.11 1.90 5.73
CA ALA A 141 0.11 2.28 5.01
C ALA A 141 1.38 1.95 5.79
N GLY A 142 1.37 2.10 7.13
CA GLY A 142 2.54 1.86 7.98
C GLY A 142 2.76 0.41 8.39
N HIS A 143 1.74 -0.46 8.29
CA HIS A 143 1.86 -1.84 8.77
C HIS A 143 2.41 -2.80 7.70
N GLU A 144 1.63 -3.07 6.65
CA GLU A 144 1.97 -4.09 5.66
C GLU A 144 3.23 -3.72 4.86
N THR A 145 3.40 -2.44 4.52
CA THR A 145 4.54 -2.01 3.68
C THR A 145 5.88 -2.13 4.39
N THR A 146 5.96 -1.79 5.68
CA THR A 146 7.20 -1.96 6.46
C THR A 146 7.47 -3.43 6.75
N LEU A 147 6.45 -4.23 7.06
CA LEU A 147 6.60 -5.68 7.23
C LEU A 147 7.20 -6.32 5.99
N ASN A 148 6.67 -5.96 4.81
CA ASN A 148 7.18 -6.42 3.52
C ASN A 148 8.61 -5.94 3.26
N LEU A 149 8.96 -4.70 3.62
CA LEU A 149 10.34 -4.21 3.53
C LEU A 149 11.32 -5.06 4.34
N ILE A 150 10.99 -5.33 5.60
CA ILE A 150 11.82 -6.14 6.48
C ILE A 150 11.96 -7.56 5.92
N THR A 151 10.83 -8.17 5.54
CA THR A 151 10.80 -9.54 5.00
C THR A 151 11.62 -9.65 3.71
N ASN A 152 11.45 -8.70 2.78
CA ASN A 152 12.19 -8.69 1.52
C ASN A 152 13.70 -8.47 1.75
N ALA A 153 14.07 -7.61 2.71
CA ALA A 153 15.48 -7.39 3.06
C ALA A 153 16.12 -8.63 3.68
N VAL A 154 15.43 -9.30 4.61
CA VAL A 154 15.91 -10.57 5.19
C VAL A 154 16.10 -11.61 4.10
N ARG A 155 15.09 -11.80 3.24
CA ARG A 155 15.15 -12.73 2.11
C ARG A 155 16.32 -12.42 1.17
N ALA A 156 16.50 -11.15 0.80
CA ALA A 156 17.58 -10.70 -0.07
C ALA A 156 18.96 -10.92 0.55
N LEU A 157 19.19 -10.52 1.81
CA LEU A 157 20.46 -10.69 2.50
C LEU A 157 20.81 -12.16 2.74
N CYS A 158 19.81 -12.99 3.05
CA CYS A 158 19.99 -14.43 3.15
C CYS A 158 20.39 -15.09 1.82
N GLY A 159 19.80 -14.64 0.71
CA GLY A 159 20.15 -15.11 -0.64
C GLY A 159 21.49 -14.57 -1.16
N HIS A 160 22.02 -13.51 -0.56
CA HIS A 160 23.27 -12.84 -0.95
C HIS A 160 24.18 -12.66 0.26
N ARG A 161 24.74 -13.77 0.75
CA ARG A 161 25.55 -13.79 1.98
C ARG A 161 26.81 -12.94 1.91
N ASP A 162 27.35 -12.75 0.71
CA ASP A 162 28.43 -11.80 0.43
C ASP A 162 28.00 -10.36 0.75
N GLN A 163 26.78 -9.98 0.39
CA GLN A 163 26.24 -8.66 0.68
C GLN A 163 25.96 -8.48 2.18
N LEU A 164 25.46 -9.52 2.86
CA LEU A 164 25.29 -9.49 4.31
C LEU A 164 26.63 -9.33 5.04
N ALA A 165 27.70 -9.98 4.58
CA ALA A 165 29.03 -9.85 5.17
C ALA A 165 29.52 -8.39 5.15
N LEU A 166 29.31 -7.68 4.03
CA LEU A 166 29.64 -6.25 3.91
C LEU A 166 28.87 -5.37 4.89
N VAL A 167 27.65 -5.75 5.27
CA VAL A 167 26.88 -5.00 6.27
C VAL A 167 27.38 -5.30 7.68
N LEU A 168 27.69 -6.57 7.97
CA LEU A 168 28.16 -7.02 9.28
C LEU A 168 29.57 -6.52 9.60
N ASP A 169 30.45 -6.37 8.61
CA ASP A 169 31.81 -5.83 8.78
C ASP A 169 31.86 -4.28 8.75
N GLY A 170 30.74 -3.63 8.46
CA GLY A 170 30.59 -2.17 8.43
C GLY A 170 31.00 -1.49 7.12
N THR A 171 31.39 -2.25 6.08
CA THR A 171 31.65 -1.71 4.74
C THR A 171 30.41 -1.03 4.15
N ALA A 172 29.24 -1.59 4.40
CA ALA A 172 27.93 -1.00 4.14
C ALA A 172 27.14 -0.88 5.45
N SER A 173 26.20 0.07 5.51
CA SER A 173 25.33 0.24 6.67
C SER A 173 24.00 -0.49 6.48
N TRP A 174 23.27 -0.71 7.58
CA TRP A 174 21.88 -1.19 7.52
C TRP A 174 20.97 -0.25 6.73
N ALA A 175 21.24 1.07 6.75
CA ALA A 175 20.53 2.02 5.92
C ALA A 175 20.79 1.82 4.42
N ASP A 176 22.00 1.41 4.03
CA ASP A 176 22.33 1.08 2.64
C ASP A 176 21.61 -0.21 2.21
N ALA A 177 21.59 -1.24 3.06
CA ALA A 177 20.84 -2.47 2.80
C ALA A 177 19.32 -2.19 2.63
N VAL A 178 18.76 -1.32 3.46
CA VAL A 178 17.36 -0.87 3.33
C VAL A 178 17.15 -0.11 2.01
N ALA A 179 18.02 0.83 1.66
CA ALA A 179 17.91 1.60 0.43
C ALA A 179 18.02 0.72 -0.82
N GLU A 180 18.93 -0.25 -0.82
CA GLU A 180 19.05 -1.21 -1.91
C GLU A 180 17.85 -2.16 -1.98
N THR A 181 17.30 -2.60 -0.84
CA THR A 181 16.07 -3.42 -0.84
C THR A 181 14.89 -2.65 -1.41
N LEU A 182 14.72 -1.39 -1.01
CA LEU A 182 13.67 -0.50 -1.56
C LEU A 182 13.80 -0.32 -3.08
N ARG A 183 15.00 -0.43 -3.63
CA ARG A 183 15.22 -0.41 -5.09
C ARG A 183 14.96 -1.78 -5.72
N TRP A 184 15.55 -2.83 -5.17
CA TRP A 184 15.67 -4.14 -5.82
C TRP A 184 14.44 -5.04 -5.62
N ASP A 185 13.82 -5.04 -4.43
CA ASP A 185 12.60 -5.81 -4.13
C ASP A 185 11.63 -4.97 -3.30
N VAL A 186 11.05 -4.00 -4.01
CA VAL A 186 10.20 -2.96 -3.44
C VAL A 186 8.99 -3.55 -2.69
N PRO A 187 8.59 -3.05 -1.50
CA PRO A 187 7.42 -3.56 -0.77
C PRO A 187 6.08 -3.31 -1.46
N VAL A 188 6.04 -2.29 -2.33
CA VAL A 188 4.88 -1.90 -3.15
C VAL A 188 5.26 -1.97 -4.64
N SER A 189 4.82 -3.00 -5.35
CA SER A 189 5.15 -3.19 -6.78
C SER A 189 4.49 -2.17 -7.68
N LEU A 190 3.17 -1.99 -7.53
CA LEU A 190 2.36 -1.08 -8.33
C LEU A 190 1.72 -0.05 -7.41
N PHE A 191 2.06 1.22 -7.58
CA PHE A 191 1.43 2.27 -6.81
C PHE A 191 0.01 2.55 -7.33
N PRO A 192 -0.98 2.79 -6.44
CA PRO A 192 -2.38 2.94 -6.82
C PRO A 192 -2.65 4.03 -7.86
N PHE A 193 -3.79 3.89 -8.53
CA PHE A 193 -4.14 4.58 -9.77
C PHE A 193 -3.90 6.09 -9.75
N ARG A 194 -3.35 6.57 -10.86
CA ARG A 194 -3.45 7.96 -11.31
C ARG A 194 -4.36 8.01 -12.52
N TYR A 195 -5.11 9.10 -12.63
CA TYR A 195 -6.04 9.34 -13.73
C TYR A 195 -5.61 10.64 -14.42
N PRO A 196 -5.08 10.57 -15.65
CA PRO A 196 -4.74 11.78 -16.39
C PRO A 196 -5.99 12.66 -16.57
N VAL A 197 -5.89 13.94 -16.23
CA VAL A 197 -6.99 14.91 -16.43
C VAL A 197 -7.10 15.40 -17.88
N ARG A 198 -6.13 15.02 -18.70
CA ARG A 198 -6.01 15.27 -20.14
C ARG A 198 -5.20 14.13 -20.75
N ASP A 199 -5.25 14.01 -22.07
CA ASP A 199 -4.38 13.08 -22.79
C ASP A 199 -2.90 13.36 -22.46
N LEU A 200 -2.17 12.28 -22.19
CA LEU A 200 -0.77 12.29 -21.78
C LEU A 200 0.04 11.39 -22.70
N THR A 201 1.08 11.91 -23.35
CA THR A 201 2.02 11.09 -24.12
C THR A 201 3.22 10.72 -23.26
N VAL A 202 3.49 9.42 -23.12
CA VAL A 202 4.66 8.85 -22.42
C VAL A 202 5.37 7.92 -23.38
N ASP A 203 6.65 8.16 -23.66
CA ASP A 203 7.47 7.36 -24.59
C ASP A 203 6.77 7.07 -25.92
N GLY A 204 6.14 8.09 -26.50
CA GLY A 204 5.39 8.00 -27.76
C GLY A 204 4.01 7.33 -27.66
N THR A 205 3.62 6.82 -26.49
CA THR A 205 2.31 6.21 -26.24
C THR A 205 1.34 7.24 -25.67
N VAL A 206 0.20 7.42 -26.31
CA VAL A 206 -0.89 8.28 -25.80
C VAL A 206 -1.70 7.51 -24.76
N ILE A 207 -1.79 8.07 -23.56
CA ILE A 207 -2.66 7.63 -22.47
C ILE A 207 -3.84 8.61 -22.43
N PRO A 208 -5.06 8.17 -22.79
CA PRO A 208 -6.23 9.04 -22.80
C PRO A 208 -6.59 9.56 -21.41
N ALA A 209 -7.21 10.74 -21.35
CA ALA A 209 -7.80 11.28 -20.13
C ALA A 209 -8.73 10.27 -19.44
N GLY A 210 -8.65 10.19 -18.11
CA GLY A 210 -9.45 9.28 -17.29
C GLY A 210 -8.99 7.82 -17.30
N THR A 211 -7.98 7.45 -18.09
CA THR A 211 -7.44 6.09 -18.09
C THR A 211 -6.76 5.78 -16.75
N PRO A 212 -7.09 4.69 -16.05
CA PRO A 212 -6.39 4.29 -14.83
C PRO A 212 -4.94 3.89 -15.15
N VAL A 213 -3.97 4.56 -14.53
CA VAL A 213 -2.53 4.31 -14.69
C VAL A 213 -1.92 3.84 -13.39
N LEU A 214 -1.25 2.69 -13.41
CA LEU A 214 -0.43 2.19 -12.29
C LEU A 214 1.04 2.50 -12.55
N ALA A 215 1.72 3.05 -11.54
CA ALA A 215 3.16 3.27 -11.61
C ALA A 215 3.90 2.01 -11.15
N GLY A 216 4.68 1.40 -12.03
CA GLY A 216 5.43 0.17 -11.76
C GLY A 216 6.75 0.41 -11.03
N TYR A 217 6.71 0.55 -9.71
CA TYR A 217 7.91 0.75 -8.89
C TYR A 217 8.88 -0.44 -8.93
N ALA A 218 8.36 -1.67 -8.99
CA ALA A 218 9.21 -2.86 -9.11
C ALA A 218 10.03 -2.85 -10.40
N ALA A 219 9.38 -2.50 -11.53
CA ALA A 219 10.06 -2.36 -12.81
C ALA A 219 11.03 -1.19 -12.82
N ALA A 220 10.63 -0.03 -12.27
CA ALA A 220 11.48 1.16 -12.21
C ALA A 220 12.77 0.90 -11.42
N GLY A 221 12.68 0.18 -10.30
CA GLY A 221 13.82 -0.15 -9.45
C GLY A 221 14.85 -1.06 -10.13
N ARG A 222 14.44 -1.91 -11.08
CA ARG A 222 15.34 -2.81 -11.84
C ARG A 222 15.64 -2.36 -13.27
N GLY A 223 15.14 -1.19 -13.69
CA GLY A 223 15.31 -0.68 -15.04
C GLY A 223 16.77 -0.32 -15.37
N PRO A 224 17.42 -0.96 -16.37
CA PRO A 224 18.82 -0.66 -16.71
C PRO A 224 19.04 0.77 -17.21
N ALA A 225 18.01 1.40 -17.77
CA ALA A 225 18.05 2.79 -18.21
C ALA A 225 18.34 3.76 -17.05
N ALA A 226 17.84 3.46 -15.84
CA ALA A 226 18.05 4.28 -14.65
C ALA A 226 19.18 3.76 -13.75
N HIS A 227 19.36 2.44 -13.68
CA HIS A 227 20.23 1.81 -12.69
C HIS A 227 21.45 1.07 -13.30
N GLY A 228 21.64 1.16 -14.61
CA GLY A 228 22.78 0.57 -15.31
C GLY A 228 22.62 -0.92 -15.63
N PRO A 229 23.61 -1.53 -16.32
CA PRO A 229 23.53 -2.91 -16.78
C PRO A 229 23.48 -3.94 -15.64
N ASP A 230 23.88 -3.56 -14.42
CA ASP A 230 23.84 -4.40 -13.23
C ASP A 230 22.56 -4.20 -12.40
N ALA A 231 21.52 -3.55 -12.94
CA ALA A 231 20.31 -3.20 -12.20
C ALA A 231 19.59 -4.39 -11.54
N ASP A 232 19.66 -5.57 -12.15
CA ASP A 232 19.07 -6.80 -11.60
C ASP A 232 19.86 -7.41 -10.43
N ARG A 233 21.09 -6.94 -10.18
CA ARG A 233 21.91 -7.39 -9.04
C ARG A 233 21.54 -6.64 -7.78
N PHE A 234 21.36 -7.38 -6.69
CA PHE A 234 21.27 -6.83 -5.33
C PHE A 234 22.68 -6.48 -4.85
N ASP A 235 22.94 -5.20 -4.60
CA ASP A 235 24.24 -4.70 -4.14
C ASP A 235 24.08 -3.61 -3.08
N VAL A 236 24.41 -3.93 -1.83
CA VAL A 236 24.26 -3.01 -0.68
C VAL A 236 25.24 -1.85 -0.73
N THR A 237 26.27 -1.90 -1.57
CA THR A 237 27.19 -0.77 -1.79
C THR A 237 26.66 0.21 -2.84
N ARG A 238 25.63 -0.17 -3.62
CA ARG A 238 25.07 0.68 -4.68
C ARG A 238 24.67 2.07 -4.17
N PRO A 239 23.97 2.25 -3.03
CA PRO A 239 23.56 3.58 -2.56
C PRO A 239 24.71 4.57 -2.35
N ARG A 240 25.94 4.07 -2.17
CA ARG A 240 27.14 4.88 -1.95
C ARG A 240 27.86 5.27 -3.24
N ARG A 241 27.51 4.67 -4.37
CA ARG A 241 28.20 4.92 -5.63
C ARG A 241 27.89 6.35 -6.13
N PRO A 242 28.86 7.05 -6.74
CA PRO A 242 28.61 8.35 -7.35
C PRO A 242 27.56 8.26 -8.46
N GLY A 243 26.70 9.28 -8.57
CA GLY A 243 25.73 9.40 -9.68
C GLY A 243 24.54 8.44 -9.62
N VAL A 244 24.30 7.79 -8.47
CA VAL A 244 23.18 6.85 -8.32
C VAL A 244 21.84 7.57 -8.42
N VAL A 245 20.97 7.02 -9.28
CA VAL A 245 19.58 7.47 -9.39
C VAL A 245 18.78 6.96 -8.20
N ARG A 246 17.99 7.85 -7.61
CA ARG A 246 17.11 7.54 -6.48
C ARG A 246 16.02 6.54 -6.87
N HIS A 247 15.81 5.51 -6.06
CA HIS A 247 14.70 4.58 -6.24
C HIS A 247 13.32 5.26 -6.03
N LEU A 248 12.27 4.69 -6.65
CA LEU A 248 10.90 5.22 -6.60
C LEU A 248 9.98 4.54 -5.58
N SER A 249 10.46 3.55 -4.83
CA SER A 249 9.67 2.79 -3.84
C SER A 249 8.85 3.65 -2.85
N LEU A 250 9.36 4.82 -2.47
CA LEU A 250 8.69 5.74 -1.54
C LEU A 250 7.94 6.87 -2.27
N GLY A 251 7.70 6.71 -3.57
CA GLY A 251 7.08 7.71 -4.44
C GLY A 251 7.97 8.91 -4.71
N HIS A 252 7.35 9.93 -5.31
CA HIS A 252 7.95 11.22 -5.66
C HIS A 252 6.84 12.31 -5.72
N GLY A 253 7.21 13.56 -5.50
CA GLY A 253 6.31 14.71 -5.58
C GLY A 253 5.38 14.85 -4.37
N ALA A 254 4.18 15.41 -4.58
CA ALA A 254 3.23 15.76 -3.51
C ALA A 254 2.74 14.56 -2.67
N HIS A 255 2.82 13.35 -3.21
CA HIS A 255 2.49 12.10 -2.51
C HIS A 255 3.73 11.28 -2.15
N TYR A 256 4.88 11.93 -1.98
CA TYR A 256 6.04 11.28 -1.41
C TYR A 256 5.68 10.70 -0.03
N CYS A 257 6.13 9.47 0.25
CA CYS A 257 5.72 8.72 1.42
C CYS A 257 5.99 9.49 2.73
N LEU A 258 4.92 9.80 3.46
CA LEU A 258 4.97 10.50 4.74
C LEU A 258 5.75 9.69 5.79
N GLY A 259 5.56 8.36 5.80
CA GLY A 259 6.22 7.43 6.71
C GLY A 259 7.66 7.06 6.33
N ALA A 260 8.22 7.66 5.28
CA ALA A 260 9.54 7.29 4.76
C ALA A 260 10.69 7.35 5.78
N PRO A 261 10.76 8.31 6.73
CA PRO A 261 11.77 8.29 7.77
C PRO A 261 11.57 7.13 8.76
N LEU A 262 10.32 6.88 9.17
CA LEU A 262 9.97 5.84 10.14
C LEU A 262 10.21 4.45 9.57
N ALA A 263 9.72 4.16 8.37
CA ALA A 263 9.90 2.85 7.72
C ALA A 263 11.39 2.49 7.54
N ARG A 264 12.24 3.47 7.23
CA ARG A 264 13.70 3.26 7.14
C ARG A 264 14.32 2.96 8.49
N LEU A 265 13.93 3.71 9.53
CA LEU A 265 14.41 3.50 10.88
C LEU A 265 14.02 2.11 11.40
N GLU A 266 12.72 1.77 11.30
CA GLU A 266 12.18 0.48 11.72
C GLU A 266 12.89 -0.68 11.02
N ALA A 267 13.05 -0.60 9.70
CA ALA A 267 13.74 -1.65 8.95
C ALA A 267 15.21 -1.76 9.30
N ALA A 268 15.94 -0.65 9.43
CA ALA A 268 17.35 -0.67 9.79
C ALA A 268 17.56 -1.30 11.18
N VAL A 269 16.78 -0.88 12.18
CA VAL A 269 16.85 -1.43 13.54
C VAL A 269 16.46 -2.90 13.55
N ALA A 270 15.38 -3.29 12.87
CA ALA A 270 14.93 -4.68 12.84
C ALA A 270 16.00 -5.60 12.23
N LEU A 271 16.57 -5.21 11.09
CA LEU A 271 17.61 -5.97 10.40
C LEU A 271 18.89 -6.08 11.24
N GLU A 272 19.35 -4.96 11.80
CA GLU A 272 20.52 -4.91 12.67
C GLU A 272 20.36 -5.86 13.85
N ARG A 273 19.27 -5.73 14.61
CA ARG A 273 19.04 -6.56 15.80
C ARG A 273 18.90 -8.03 15.45
N LEU A 274 18.20 -8.35 14.35
CA LEU A 274 17.99 -9.73 13.90
C LEU A 274 19.32 -10.41 13.53
N PHE A 275 20.10 -9.81 12.65
CA PHE A 275 21.35 -10.42 12.16
C PHE A 275 22.51 -10.30 13.15
N THR A 276 22.46 -9.34 14.08
CA THR A 276 23.40 -9.30 15.21
C THR A 276 23.18 -10.49 16.13
N ARG A 277 21.91 -10.80 16.48
CA ARG A 277 21.60 -11.95 17.36
C ARG A 277 21.71 -13.29 16.63
N PHE A 278 21.34 -13.34 15.36
CA PHE A 278 21.29 -14.56 14.54
C PHE A 278 22.06 -14.37 13.22
N PRO A 279 23.39 -14.26 13.26
CA PRO A 279 24.19 -14.07 12.04
C PRO A 279 24.08 -15.26 11.07
N GLY A 280 23.78 -16.46 11.60
CA GLY A 280 23.55 -17.68 10.83
C GLY A 280 22.16 -17.83 10.23
N LEU A 281 21.27 -16.84 10.37
CA LEU A 281 19.89 -16.93 9.90
C LEU A 281 19.83 -17.22 8.39
N ALA A 282 19.06 -18.25 8.02
CA ALA A 282 18.87 -18.68 6.64
C ALA A 282 17.44 -19.16 6.37
N PRO A 283 16.94 -19.10 5.13
CA PRO A 283 15.65 -19.65 4.75
C PRO A 283 15.60 -21.15 5.02
N ALA A 284 14.48 -21.64 5.54
CA ALA A 284 14.28 -23.06 5.83
C ALA A 284 13.82 -23.87 4.60
N VAL A 285 13.41 -23.17 3.54
CA VAL A 285 12.92 -23.68 2.26
C VAL A 285 13.58 -22.92 1.11
N PRO A 286 13.70 -23.50 -0.10
CA PRO A 286 14.20 -22.78 -1.26
C PRO A 286 13.24 -21.67 -1.75
N GLU A 287 13.75 -20.73 -2.52
CA GLU A 287 13.01 -19.52 -2.96
C GLU A 287 11.77 -19.87 -3.80
N GLU A 288 11.85 -20.90 -4.64
CA GLU A 288 10.76 -21.38 -5.49
C GLU A 288 9.56 -21.94 -4.71
N GLU A 289 9.74 -22.32 -3.45
CA GLU A 289 8.65 -22.79 -2.57
C GLU A 289 7.95 -21.64 -1.84
N LEU A 290 8.48 -20.42 -1.90
CA LEU A 290 7.90 -19.26 -1.22
C LEU A 290 6.66 -18.75 -1.95
N VAL A 291 5.51 -18.81 -1.28
CA VAL A 291 4.24 -18.30 -1.82
C VAL A 291 4.22 -16.78 -1.79
N ARG A 292 4.06 -16.13 -2.94
CA ARG A 292 3.91 -14.66 -3.04
C ARG A 292 2.53 -14.19 -2.56
N HIS A 293 2.42 -12.93 -2.16
CA HIS A 293 1.10 -12.31 -1.96
C HIS A 293 0.30 -12.32 -3.27
N SER A 294 -1.02 -12.50 -3.15
CA SER A 294 -1.94 -12.56 -4.30
C SER A 294 -2.42 -11.18 -4.79
N GLY A 295 -1.88 -10.09 -4.24
CA GLY A 295 -2.19 -8.72 -4.64
C GLY A 295 -1.22 -8.19 -5.70
N PHE A 296 -1.63 -7.14 -6.42
CA PHE A 296 -0.78 -6.46 -7.41
C PHE A 296 -0.10 -5.20 -6.84
N VAL A 297 -0.55 -4.72 -5.66
CA VAL A 297 0.02 -3.54 -4.98
C VAL A 297 1.18 -3.96 -4.08
N GLY A 298 0.93 -4.81 -3.08
CA GLY A 298 1.95 -5.31 -2.16
C GLY A 298 2.87 -6.35 -2.82
N ASN A 299 4.13 -6.39 -2.41
CA ASN A 299 5.14 -7.28 -2.96
C ASN A 299 6.04 -7.85 -1.87
N SER A 300 5.78 -9.10 -1.54
CA SER A 300 6.52 -9.92 -0.57
C SER A 300 6.04 -11.38 -0.68
N VAL A 301 6.53 -12.23 0.20
CA VAL A 301 6.09 -13.61 0.44
C VAL A 301 5.09 -13.65 1.59
N ARG A 302 4.11 -14.56 1.53
CA ARG A 302 3.11 -14.76 2.59
C ARG A 302 3.75 -15.21 3.90
N ALA A 303 4.81 -15.99 3.80
CA ALA A 303 5.62 -16.45 4.91
C ALA A 303 7.07 -16.60 4.44
N LEU A 304 8.03 -16.32 5.34
CA LEU A 304 9.44 -16.60 5.15
C LEU A 304 9.89 -17.56 6.26
N PRO A 305 9.77 -18.88 6.07
CA PRO A 305 10.27 -19.86 7.02
C PRO A 305 11.79 -19.73 7.15
N VAL A 306 12.32 -19.63 8.38
CA VAL A 306 13.76 -19.45 8.63
C VAL A 306 14.28 -20.42 9.68
N ARG A 307 15.57 -20.74 9.57
CA ARG A 307 16.38 -21.38 10.61
C ARG A 307 17.30 -20.31 11.18
N LEU A 308 17.27 -20.11 12.50
CA LEU A 308 18.02 -19.04 13.16
C LEU A 308 19.54 -19.33 13.26
N GLY A 309 19.92 -20.62 13.28
CA GLY A 309 21.27 -21.03 13.64
C GLY A 309 21.55 -20.85 15.15
N PRO A 310 22.78 -21.12 15.62
CA PRO A 310 23.17 -20.80 16.99
C PRO A 310 23.17 -19.27 17.17
N GLY A 311 22.46 -18.78 18.18
CA GLY A 311 22.44 -17.36 18.51
C GLY A 311 23.73 -16.93 19.22
N THR A 312 24.10 -15.66 19.12
CA THR A 312 25.16 -15.03 19.93
C THR A 312 24.52 -14.43 21.17
N ASP A 313 24.78 -14.99 22.36
CA ASP A 313 24.16 -14.54 23.61
C ASP A 313 24.52 -13.11 24.00
#